data_AF-A0A8J7EPA1-F1
#
_entry.id   AF-A0A8J7EPA1-F1
#
_cell.length_a   1.000
_cell.length_b   1.000
_cell.length_c   1.000
_cell.angle_alpha   90.00
_cell.angle_beta   90.00
_cell.angle_gamma   90.00
#
_symmetry.space_group_name_H-M   'P 1'
#
loop_
_entity.id
_entity.type
_entity.pdbx_description
1 polymer ?
#
loop_
_entity_poly.entity_id
_entity_poly.type
_entity_poly.pdbx_seq_one_letter_code
_entity_poly.pdbx_strand_id
1 'polypeptide(L)'
;MTKGKKRERGEPVLRNEVKRQVNMTLTPTAIQQLDNLARQYGVSRSEVVEGIARGEIRDIPHAEAGELKPDEVGNELDSYAEGRYSVEISAHLQTVPLRCRERIPSCQGAYAVFALDWQGVVYSCISKDIKADLEADLQSKPELQELLVSPDVYAWIVWGRCSNKSLLGNMQQNVIQLCKEWLTDETSIVIYDSEYDCELGWCEQPDCSLGFLPTEDFPHSVKAVNP
;
A
#
# COMPACT_ATOMS: atom_id res chain seq x y z
N MET A 1 -18.40 -45.27 19.60
CA MET A 1 -17.89 -44.33 20.64
C MET A 1 -16.37 -44.25 20.49
N THR A 2 -15.88 -43.22 19.80
CA THR A 2 -14.45 -43.02 19.53
C THR A 2 -13.77 -42.48 20.78
N LYS A 3 -12.83 -43.27 21.33
CA LYS A 3 -11.95 -42.89 22.46
C LYS A 3 -11.20 -41.60 22.12
N GLY A 4 -11.34 -40.57 22.96
CA GLY A 4 -10.55 -39.35 22.86
C GLY A 4 -9.05 -39.66 22.94
N LYS A 5 -8.29 -39.18 21.95
CA LYS A 5 -6.83 -39.26 21.96
C LYS A 5 -6.28 -38.42 23.12
N LYS A 6 -5.43 -39.04 23.93
CA LYS A 6 -4.70 -38.40 25.04
C LYS A 6 -3.66 -37.44 24.44
N ARG A 7 -3.70 -36.17 24.84
CA ARG A 7 -2.80 -35.11 24.34
C ARG A 7 -1.35 -35.35 24.77
N GLU A 8 -0.40 -35.01 23.90
CA GLU A 8 1.01 -34.94 24.24
C GLU A 8 1.38 -33.58 24.82
N ARG A 9 2.29 -33.58 25.80
CA ARG A 9 2.69 -32.38 26.55
C ARG A 9 3.60 -31.52 25.67
N GLY A 10 3.08 -30.39 25.19
CA GLY A 10 3.82 -29.44 24.32
C GLY A 10 3.02 -28.94 23.12
N GLU A 11 1.80 -29.45 22.90
CA GLU A 11 0.94 -28.96 21.81
C GLU A 11 0.31 -27.60 22.14
N PRO A 12 0.42 -26.60 21.25
CA PRO A 12 -0.34 -25.38 21.37
C PRO A 12 -1.84 -25.67 21.31
N VAL A 13 -2.55 -25.08 22.25
CA VAL A 13 -3.88 -25.50 22.74
C VAL A 13 -5.01 -25.28 21.72
N LEU A 14 -4.79 -24.56 20.63
CA LEU A 14 -5.91 -23.90 19.95
C LEU A 14 -6.47 -24.61 18.72
N ARG A 15 -5.72 -25.42 17.95
CA ARG A 15 -6.22 -25.87 16.61
C ARG A 15 -5.79 -27.29 16.22
N ASN A 16 -6.74 -28.06 15.70
CA ASN A 16 -6.59 -29.46 15.25
C ASN A 16 -5.88 -29.61 13.89
N GLU A 17 -5.00 -28.67 13.53
CA GLU A 17 -4.24 -28.70 12.27
C GLU A 17 -2.85 -29.29 12.50
N VAL A 18 -2.38 -30.12 11.56
CA VAL A 18 -1.03 -30.68 11.60
C VAL A 18 -0.06 -29.67 10.99
N LYS A 19 0.92 -29.21 11.76
CA LYS A 19 1.96 -28.29 11.28
C LYS A 19 2.82 -28.96 10.20
N ARG A 20 3.12 -28.22 9.12
CA ARG A 20 4.11 -28.61 8.10
C ARG A 20 5.40 -27.84 8.34
N GLN A 21 6.54 -28.52 8.29
CA GLN A 21 7.84 -27.85 8.37
C GLN A 21 8.13 -27.12 7.06
N VAL A 22 8.39 -25.82 7.16
CA VAL A 22 8.78 -24.94 6.05
C VAL A 22 10.04 -24.19 6.46
N ASN A 23 11.00 -24.06 5.55
CA ASN A 23 12.20 -23.26 5.76
C ASN A 23 11.97 -21.86 5.18
N MET A 24 12.35 -20.83 5.93
CA MET A 24 12.31 -19.43 5.50
C MET A 24 13.61 -18.72 5.85
N THR A 25 14.04 -17.82 4.98
CA THR A 25 15.23 -16.99 5.19
C THR A 25 14.78 -15.58 5.53
N LEU A 26 15.27 -15.06 6.66
CA LEU A 26 14.91 -13.73 7.18
C LEU A 26 16.19 -12.93 7.44
N THR A 27 16.09 -11.61 7.39
CA THR A 27 17.19 -10.74 7.82
C THR A 27 17.38 -10.83 9.34
N PRO A 28 18.59 -10.56 9.87
CA PRO A 28 18.81 -10.54 11.32
C PRO A 28 17.84 -9.62 12.07
N THR A 29 17.51 -8.46 11.49
CA THR A 29 16.53 -7.52 12.05
C THR A 29 15.12 -8.11 12.11
N ALA A 30 14.67 -8.79 11.05
CA ALA A 30 13.36 -9.44 11.03
C ALA A 30 13.27 -10.58 12.06
N ILE A 31 14.36 -11.33 12.26
CA ILE A 31 14.44 -12.36 13.31
C ILE A 31 14.27 -11.73 14.70
N GLN A 32 14.96 -10.61 14.96
CA GLN A 32 14.87 -9.91 16.23
C GLN A 32 13.46 -9.35 16.50
N GLN A 33 12.81 -8.79 15.48
CA GLN A 33 11.42 -8.32 15.60
C GLN A 33 10.46 -9.48 15.87
N LEU A 34 10.64 -10.61 15.17
CA LEU A 34 9.83 -11.80 15.40
C LEU A 34 10.01 -12.36 16.83
N ASP A 35 11.23 -12.31 17.37
CA ASP A 35 11.52 -12.66 18.76
C ASP A 35 10.82 -11.73 19.76
N ASN A 36 10.80 -10.43 19.49
CA ASN A 36 10.12 -9.45 20.34
C ASN A 36 8.61 -9.68 20.35
N LEU A 37 8.01 -9.89 19.17
CA LEU A 37 6.59 -10.23 19.05
C LEU A 37 6.28 -11.54 19.78
N ALA A 38 7.10 -12.58 19.61
CA ALA A 38 6.92 -13.87 20.27
C ALA A 38 6.91 -13.72 21.81
N ARG A 39 7.82 -12.92 22.36
CA ARG A 39 7.84 -12.59 23.80
C ARG A 39 6.62 -11.80 24.23
N GLN A 40 6.19 -10.81 23.44
CA GLN A 40 5.04 -9.95 23.75
C GLN A 40 3.74 -10.76 23.83
N TYR A 41 3.53 -11.65 22.86
CA TYR A 41 2.34 -12.50 22.81
C TYR A 41 2.46 -13.76 23.67
N GLY A 42 3.63 -14.06 24.24
CA GLY A 42 3.89 -15.25 25.04
C GLY A 42 3.79 -16.55 24.25
N VAL A 43 4.08 -16.51 22.96
CA VAL A 43 3.93 -17.63 22.01
C VAL A 43 5.25 -17.93 21.30
N SER A 44 5.33 -19.04 20.57
CA SER A 44 6.49 -19.34 19.75
C SER A 44 6.57 -18.44 18.50
N ARG A 45 7.77 -18.25 17.93
CA ARG A 45 7.95 -17.57 16.63
C ARG A 45 7.04 -18.15 15.54
N SER A 46 6.92 -19.48 15.50
CA SER A 46 6.07 -20.16 14.51
C SER A 46 4.59 -19.80 14.68
N GLU A 47 4.13 -19.62 15.91
CA GLU A 47 2.76 -19.17 16.20
C GLU A 47 2.55 -17.71 15.87
N VAL A 48 3.56 -16.85 16.06
CA VAL A 48 3.47 -15.47 15.57
C VAL A 48 3.30 -15.45 14.05
N VAL A 49 4.12 -16.19 13.31
CA VAL A 49 4.04 -16.27 11.84
C VAL A 49 2.67 -16.79 11.40
N GLU A 50 2.18 -17.86 12.02
CA GLU A 50 0.84 -18.39 11.72
C GLU A 50 -0.27 -17.38 12.06
N GLY A 51 -0.17 -16.68 13.20
CA GLY A 51 -1.13 -15.67 13.63
C GLY A 51 -1.19 -14.47 12.69
N ILE A 52 -0.04 -14.03 12.17
CA ILE A 52 0.03 -12.98 11.14
C ILE A 52 -0.63 -13.48 9.84
N ALA A 53 -0.25 -14.68 9.37
CA ALA A 53 -0.77 -15.24 8.12
C ALA A 53 -2.30 -15.47 8.16
N ARG A 54 -2.87 -15.71 9.35
CA ARG A 54 -4.31 -15.88 9.56
C ARG A 54 -5.05 -14.57 9.90
N GLY A 55 -4.34 -13.44 9.99
CA GLY A 55 -4.93 -12.14 10.34
C GLY A 55 -5.38 -12.03 11.80
N GLU A 56 -4.80 -12.82 12.70
CA GLU A 56 -5.06 -12.81 14.15
C GLU A 56 -4.15 -11.83 14.89
N ILE A 57 -2.94 -11.64 14.38
CA ILE A 57 -2.00 -10.61 14.83
C ILE A 57 -2.04 -9.50 13.78
N ARG A 58 -2.71 -8.38 14.11
CA ARG A 58 -2.92 -7.25 13.20
C ARG A 58 -2.07 -6.04 13.59
N ASP A 59 -1.90 -5.82 14.88
CA ASP A 59 -1.14 -4.69 15.42
C ASP A 59 0.33 -5.09 15.58
N ILE A 60 1.06 -5.06 14.46
CA ILE A 60 2.51 -5.20 14.47
C ILE A 60 3.08 -3.79 14.65
N PRO A 61 3.64 -3.43 15.81
CA PRO A 61 4.26 -2.13 15.99
C PRO A 61 5.39 -1.98 14.98
N HIS A 62 5.34 -0.91 14.18
CA HIS A 62 6.48 -0.49 13.36
C HIS A 62 7.59 -0.05 14.31
N ALA A 63 8.50 -0.96 14.64
CA ALA A 63 9.70 -0.60 15.35
C ALA A 63 10.52 0.32 14.45
N GLU A 64 10.74 1.56 14.89
CA GLU A 64 11.78 2.40 14.32
C GLU A 64 13.06 1.57 14.24
N ALA A 65 13.67 1.50 13.06
CA ALA A 65 14.87 0.71 12.82
C ALA A 65 15.98 1.21 13.76
N GLY A 66 16.09 0.58 14.93
CA GLY A 66 17.17 0.85 15.88
C GLY A 66 18.48 0.54 15.16
N GLU A 67 19.36 1.53 15.08
CA GLU A 67 20.69 1.39 14.52
C GLU A 67 21.37 0.15 15.12
N LEU A 68 21.58 -0.88 14.28
CA LEU A 68 22.42 -1.99 14.65
C LEU A 68 23.82 -1.44 14.89
N LYS A 69 24.34 -1.63 16.11
CA LYS A 69 25.75 -1.33 16.39
C LYS A 69 26.62 -2.19 15.45
N PRO A 70 27.60 -1.62 14.73
CA PRO A 70 28.39 -2.32 13.72
C PRO A 70 29.27 -3.48 14.21
N ASP A 71 29.21 -3.85 15.49
CA ASP A 71 30.38 -4.41 16.17
C ASP A 71 30.42 -5.95 16.16
N GLU A 72 29.41 -6.66 15.60
CA GLU A 72 29.33 -8.13 15.70
C GLU A 72 29.06 -8.91 14.40
N VAL A 73 29.16 -8.29 13.21
CA VAL A 73 29.06 -9.04 11.95
C VAL A 73 30.34 -8.90 11.16
N GLY A 74 31.09 -10.00 11.09
CA GLY A 74 32.32 -10.11 10.30
C GLY A 74 32.10 -9.68 8.85
N ASN A 75 33.07 -8.93 8.35
CA ASN A 75 33.21 -8.41 6.99
C ASN A 75 32.87 -9.46 5.92
N GLU A 76 31.65 -9.43 5.40
CA GLU A 76 31.35 -9.89 4.04
C GLU A 76 29.95 -9.43 3.59
N LEU A 77 29.69 -8.12 3.45
CA LEU A 77 28.47 -7.68 2.76
C LEU A 77 28.49 -6.24 2.19
N ASP A 78 29.55 -5.85 1.50
CA ASP A 78 29.53 -4.67 0.62
C ASP A 78 29.10 -5.09 -0.80
N SER A 79 27.78 -5.16 -1.07
CA SER A 79 27.24 -5.12 -2.45
C SER A 79 25.72 -5.04 -2.61
N TYR A 80 24.90 -5.08 -1.54
CA TYR A 80 23.43 -5.25 -1.70
C TYR A 80 22.55 -4.07 -1.22
N ALA A 81 23.10 -2.87 -1.02
CA ALA A 81 22.35 -1.74 -0.43
C ALA A 81 21.42 -0.96 -1.40
N GLU A 82 21.45 -1.21 -2.71
CA GLU A 82 20.71 -0.36 -3.68
C GLU A 82 19.31 -0.87 -4.07
N GLY A 83 18.86 -2.02 -3.57
CA GLY A 83 17.68 -2.71 -4.13
C GLY A 83 16.42 -2.83 -3.25
N ARG A 84 16.34 -2.23 -2.04
CA ARG A 84 15.31 -2.64 -1.05
C ARG A 84 14.38 -1.56 -0.49
N TYR A 85 14.39 -0.33 -1.03
CA TYR A 85 13.48 0.72 -0.55
C TYR A 85 12.21 0.92 -1.41
N SER A 86 12.03 0.17 -2.49
CA SER A 86 10.89 0.35 -3.39
C SER A 86 9.60 -0.35 -2.92
N VAL A 87 9.70 -1.50 -2.24
CA VAL A 87 8.52 -2.37 -2.02
C VAL A 87 7.63 -1.91 -0.85
N GLU A 88 8.19 -1.34 0.22
CA GLU A 88 7.36 -0.90 1.37
C GLU A 88 6.63 0.42 1.12
N ILE A 89 7.16 1.27 0.24
CA ILE A 89 6.58 2.60 -0.02
C ILE A 89 5.31 2.50 -0.88
N SER A 90 5.27 1.56 -1.84
CA SER A 90 4.12 1.38 -2.73
C SER A 90 2.84 0.97 -1.99
N ALA A 91 2.95 0.31 -0.83
CA ALA A 91 1.81 -0.14 -0.03
C ALA A 91 0.97 1.02 0.58
N HIS A 92 1.47 2.26 0.53
CA HIS A 92 0.82 3.45 1.09
C HIS A 92 0.48 4.52 0.04
N LEU A 93 0.66 4.21 -1.24
CA LEU A 93 0.23 5.12 -2.30
C LEU A 93 -1.29 5.04 -2.45
N GLN A 94 -1.91 6.20 -2.50
CA GLN A 94 -3.35 6.37 -2.67
C GLN A 94 -3.63 7.06 -3.98
N THR A 95 -4.77 6.73 -4.59
CA THR A 95 -5.16 7.30 -5.86
C THR A 95 -6.58 7.82 -5.82
N VAL A 96 -6.84 8.87 -6.60
CA VAL A 96 -8.16 9.49 -6.72
C VAL A 96 -8.28 10.14 -8.09
N PRO A 97 -9.45 10.12 -8.74
CA PRO A 97 -9.67 10.91 -9.95
C PRO A 97 -9.38 12.40 -9.69
N LEU A 98 -8.83 13.10 -10.69
CA LEU A 98 -8.53 14.55 -10.58
C LEU A 98 -9.79 15.37 -10.23
N ARG A 99 -10.96 14.93 -10.72
CA ARG A 99 -12.27 15.52 -10.40
C ARG A 99 -12.66 15.42 -8.93
N CYS A 100 -12.12 14.44 -8.18
CA CYS A 100 -12.40 14.24 -6.75
C CYS A 100 -11.22 14.70 -5.86
N ARG A 101 -10.44 15.68 -6.32
CA ARG A 101 -9.24 16.20 -5.64
C ARG A 101 -9.51 16.74 -4.23
N GLU A 102 -10.74 17.15 -3.93
CA GLU A 102 -11.15 17.63 -2.61
C GLU A 102 -10.99 16.57 -1.50
N ARG A 103 -10.96 15.28 -1.87
CA ARG A 103 -10.75 14.12 -0.98
C ARG A 103 -9.30 13.99 -0.51
N ILE A 104 -8.36 14.71 -1.13
CA ILE A 104 -6.95 14.67 -0.74
C ILE A 104 -6.78 15.34 0.62
N PRO A 105 -6.09 14.68 1.59
CA PRO A 105 -5.87 15.24 2.91
C PRO A 105 -4.73 16.26 2.89
N SER A 106 -4.81 17.22 3.82
CA SER A 106 -3.69 18.12 4.11
C SER A 106 -2.61 17.35 4.87
N CYS A 107 -1.53 17.01 4.17
CA CYS A 107 -0.41 16.27 4.75
C CYS A 107 0.87 16.47 3.94
N GLN A 108 2.01 16.18 4.57
CA GLN A 108 3.32 16.17 3.90
C GLN A 108 3.52 14.88 3.09
N GLY A 109 4.07 15.00 1.89
CA GLY A 109 4.33 13.86 1.02
C GLY A 109 4.76 14.22 -0.39
N ALA A 110 4.52 13.32 -1.33
CA ALA A 110 4.68 13.57 -2.75
C ALA A 110 3.44 13.13 -3.51
N TYR A 111 3.19 13.77 -4.65
CA TYR A 111 2.07 13.44 -5.52
C TYR A 111 2.44 13.59 -6.99
N ALA A 112 1.69 12.94 -7.85
CA ALA A 112 1.74 13.09 -9.29
C ALA A 112 0.34 13.12 -9.87
N VAL A 113 0.17 13.90 -10.93
CA VAL A 113 -1.01 13.92 -11.78
C VAL A 113 -0.67 13.17 -13.06
N PHE A 114 -1.44 12.14 -13.37
CA PHE A 114 -1.31 11.39 -14.62
C PHE A 114 -2.59 11.48 -15.42
N ALA A 115 -2.46 11.49 -16.74
CA ALA A 115 -3.57 11.51 -17.67
C ALA A 115 -3.41 10.34 -18.65
N LEU A 116 -4.44 9.50 -18.77
CA LEU A 116 -4.39 8.30 -19.62
C LEU A 116 -4.26 8.68 -21.09
N ASP A 117 -4.99 9.71 -21.53
CA ASP A 117 -5.01 10.17 -22.92
C ASP A 117 -3.65 10.74 -23.37
N TRP A 118 -2.87 11.26 -22.42
CA TRP A 118 -1.54 11.82 -22.68
C TRP A 118 -0.42 10.80 -22.46
N GLN A 119 -0.79 9.56 -22.13
CA GLN A 119 0.11 8.43 -21.91
C GLN A 119 1.28 8.78 -20.98
N GLY A 120 1.01 9.51 -19.89
CA GLY A 120 2.11 10.03 -19.09
C GLY A 120 1.74 10.67 -17.76
N VAL A 121 2.78 10.81 -16.94
CA VAL A 121 2.78 11.73 -15.80
C VAL A 121 2.88 13.15 -16.35
N VAL A 122 1.83 13.92 -16.16
CA VAL A 122 1.77 15.34 -16.58
C VAL A 122 2.56 16.20 -15.60
N TYR A 123 2.43 15.89 -14.31
CA TYR A 123 3.05 16.67 -13.25
C TYR A 123 3.40 15.83 -12.03
N SER A 124 4.45 16.20 -11.30
CA SER A 124 4.77 15.61 -10.00
C SER A 124 5.47 16.63 -9.09
N CYS A 125 5.24 16.54 -7.79
CA CYS A 125 5.80 17.47 -6.81
C CYS A 125 5.99 16.82 -5.43
N ILE A 126 6.95 17.36 -4.67
CA ILE A 126 7.11 17.12 -3.23
C ILE A 126 6.47 18.29 -2.50
N SER A 127 5.64 18.00 -1.51
CA SER A 127 4.82 18.99 -0.85
C SER A 127 4.86 18.87 0.68
N LYS A 128 4.79 20.02 1.35
CA LYS A 128 4.58 20.08 2.81
C LYS A 128 3.10 19.93 3.19
N ASP A 129 2.22 20.33 2.28
CA ASP A 129 0.78 20.18 2.37
C ASP A 129 0.24 19.89 0.97
N ILE A 130 0.07 18.60 0.67
CA ILE A 130 -0.29 18.12 -0.67
C ILE A 130 -1.59 18.78 -1.15
N LYS A 131 -2.57 18.98 -0.25
CA LYS A 131 -3.86 19.57 -0.62
C LYS A 131 -3.70 21.03 -1.04
N ALA A 132 -2.98 21.81 -0.25
CA ALA A 132 -2.78 23.24 -0.51
C ALA A 132 -1.91 23.46 -1.76
N ASP A 133 -0.81 22.71 -1.88
CA ASP A 133 0.12 22.86 -2.99
C ASP A 133 -0.49 22.34 -4.31
N LEU A 134 -1.27 21.26 -4.29
CA LEU A 134 -1.99 20.77 -5.47
C LEU A 134 -2.99 21.81 -5.99
N GLU A 135 -3.78 22.44 -5.12
CA GLU A 135 -4.77 23.43 -5.57
C GLU A 135 -4.07 24.69 -6.11
N ALA A 136 -2.95 25.09 -5.51
CA ALA A 136 -2.11 26.17 -6.03
C ALA A 136 -1.49 25.80 -7.40
N ASP A 137 -1.03 24.56 -7.57
CA ASP A 137 -0.46 24.07 -8.82
C ASP A 137 -1.55 23.96 -9.92
N LEU A 138 -2.76 23.50 -9.61
CA LEU A 138 -3.89 23.47 -10.55
C LEU A 138 -4.29 24.87 -11.05
N GLN A 139 -4.11 25.90 -10.21
CA GLN A 139 -4.40 27.29 -10.59
C GLN A 139 -3.24 27.96 -11.32
N SER A 140 -2.00 27.55 -11.09
CA SER A 140 -0.83 28.23 -11.64
C SER A 140 -0.24 27.56 -12.89
N LYS A 141 -0.49 26.26 -13.09
CA LYS A 141 0.14 25.48 -14.16
C LYS A 141 -0.82 25.25 -15.34
N PRO A 142 -0.49 25.76 -16.55
CA PRO A 142 -1.39 25.64 -17.70
C PRO A 142 -1.65 24.19 -18.10
N GLU A 143 -0.66 23.31 -17.99
CA GLU A 143 -0.80 21.88 -18.30
C GLU A 143 -1.82 21.18 -17.40
N LEU A 144 -1.98 21.63 -16.15
CA LEU A 144 -2.98 21.09 -15.23
C LEU A 144 -4.36 21.71 -15.43
N GLN A 145 -4.41 22.99 -15.81
CA GLN A 145 -5.67 23.65 -16.17
C GLN A 145 -6.32 23.02 -17.40
N GLU A 146 -5.52 22.64 -18.39
CA GLU A 146 -6.00 21.95 -19.60
C GLU A 146 -6.72 20.63 -19.26
N LEU A 147 -6.21 19.88 -18.27
CA LEU A 147 -6.85 18.66 -17.77
C LEU A 147 -8.20 18.94 -17.07
N LEU A 148 -8.37 20.11 -16.45
CA LEU A 148 -9.63 20.48 -15.79
C LEU A 148 -10.71 20.95 -16.76
N VAL A 149 -10.31 21.56 -17.88
CA VAL A 149 -11.23 22.09 -18.89
C VAL A 149 -11.70 20.98 -19.85
N SER A 150 -10.90 19.93 -20.03
CA SER A 150 -11.17 18.86 -20.99
C SER A 150 -12.05 17.76 -20.35
N PRO A 151 -13.36 17.69 -20.66
CA PRO A 151 -14.27 16.75 -20.01
C PRO A 151 -13.99 15.29 -20.37
N ASP A 152 -13.33 15.06 -21.50
CA ASP A 152 -13.03 13.73 -22.03
C ASP A 152 -11.70 13.17 -21.50
N VAL A 153 -10.92 13.96 -20.75
CA VAL A 153 -9.59 13.54 -20.30
C VAL A 153 -9.67 12.83 -18.95
N TYR A 154 -9.28 11.56 -18.93
CA TYR A 154 -9.24 10.77 -17.70
C TYR A 154 -7.94 11.02 -16.95
N ALA A 155 -7.99 12.01 -16.06
CA ALA A 155 -6.88 12.38 -15.19
C ALA A 155 -7.07 11.89 -13.75
N TRP A 156 -5.96 11.51 -13.14
CA TRP A 156 -5.89 10.90 -11.82
C TRP A 156 -4.72 11.48 -11.03
N ILE A 157 -4.86 11.44 -9.72
CA ILE A 157 -3.85 11.89 -8.76
C ILE A 157 -3.38 10.66 -8.00
N VAL A 158 -2.08 10.42 -7.99
CA VAL A 158 -1.41 9.41 -7.17
C VAL A 158 -0.59 10.15 -6.14
N TRP A 159 -0.70 9.76 -4.88
CA TRP A 159 0.03 10.44 -3.82
C TRP A 159 0.42 9.50 -2.69
N GLY A 160 1.44 9.88 -1.93
CA GLY A 160 1.94 9.15 -0.78
C GLY A 160 2.31 10.08 0.36
N ARG A 161 1.82 9.79 1.56
CA ARG A 161 2.19 10.53 2.78
C ARG A 161 3.63 10.17 3.17
N CYS A 162 4.43 11.16 3.53
CA CYS A 162 5.78 10.95 4.04
C CYS A 162 6.15 12.01 5.07
N SER A 163 6.36 11.60 6.32
CA SER A 163 6.82 12.48 7.40
C SER A 163 8.34 12.69 7.41
N ASN A 164 9.10 11.76 6.80
CA ASN A 164 10.55 11.81 6.78
C ASN A 164 11.06 12.59 5.56
N LYS A 165 11.66 13.77 5.79
CA LYS A 165 12.18 14.64 4.74
C LYS A 165 13.24 13.97 3.85
N SER A 166 14.06 13.10 4.42
CA SER A 166 15.12 12.40 3.69
C SER A 166 14.57 11.38 2.68
N LEU A 167 13.31 10.94 2.85
CA LEU A 167 12.66 9.96 1.97
C LEU A 167 11.75 10.60 0.92
N LEU A 168 11.52 11.92 0.95
CA LEU A 168 10.59 12.58 0.02
C LEU A 168 11.02 12.46 -1.45
N GLY A 169 12.33 12.53 -1.73
CA GLY A 169 12.85 12.32 -3.08
C GLY A 169 12.54 10.92 -3.61
N ASN A 170 12.76 9.90 -2.79
CA ASN A 170 12.45 8.51 -3.14
C ASN A 170 10.94 8.30 -3.30
N MET A 171 10.13 8.90 -2.42
CA MET A 171 8.67 8.85 -2.51
C MET A 171 8.18 9.44 -3.84
N GLN A 172 8.70 10.60 -4.27
CA GLN A 172 8.35 11.19 -5.55
C GLN A 172 8.69 10.25 -6.71
N GLN A 173 9.89 9.67 -6.72
CA GLN A 173 10.29 8.71 -7.76
C GLN A 173 9.40 7.48 -7.78
N ASN A 174 8.99 6.96 -6.61
CA ASN A 174 8.08 5.82 -6.52
C ASN A 174 6.68 6.15 -7.04
N VAL A 175 6.15 7.33 -6.73
CA VAL A 175 4.87 7.80 -7.30
C VAL A 175 4.95 7.86 -8.83
N ILE A 176 6.02 8.45 -9.37
CA ILE A 176 6.24 8.53 -10.83
C ILE A 176 6.36 7.13 -11.43
N GLN A 177 7.12 6.24 -10.80
CA GLN A 177 7.36 4.88 -11.27
C GLN A 177 6.06 4.06 -11.30
N LEU A 178 5.22 4.17 -10.27
CA LEU A 178 3.91 3.53 -10.23
C LEU A 178 3.02 4.00 -11.39
N CYS A 179 2.97 5.31 -11.64
CA CYS A 179 2.21 5.84 -12.77
C CYS A 179 2.73 5.31 -14.13
N LYS A 180 4.04 5.07 -14.27
CA LYS A 180 4.61 4.47 -15.49
C LYS A 180 4.23 3.00 -15.63
N GLU A 181 4.28 2.25 -14.54
CA GLU A 181 3.88 0.83 -14.52
C GLU A 181 2.42 0.67 -14.96
N TRP A 182 1.54 1.57 -14.52
CA TRP A 182 0.14 1.61 -14.93
C TRP A 182 -0.06 1.86 -16.43
N LEU A 183 0.85 2.58 -17.08
CA LEU A 183 0.79 2.81 -18.52
C LEU A 183 1.31 1.61 -19.33
N THR A 184 2.20 0.81 -18.74
CA THR A 184 2.82 -0.34 -19.41
C THR A 184 2.01 -1.62 -19.26
N ASP A 185 1.18 -1.72 -18.24
CA ASP A 185 0.38 -2.92 -18.02
C ASP A 185 -0.82 -2.93 -18.98
N GLU A 186 -0.69 -3.65 -20.09
CA GLU A 186 -1.78 -3.90 -21.05
C GLU A 186 -2.97 -4.65 -20.41
N THR A 187 -2.83 -5.13 -19.16
CA THR A 187 -3.93 -5.71 -18.41
C THR A 187 -4.83 -4.60 -17.88
N SER A 188 -5.88 -4.31 -18.66
CA SER A 188 -7.10 -3.58 -18.31
C SER A 188 -7.19 -3.24 -16.82
N ILE A 189 -6.73 -2.04 -16.46
CA ILE A 189 -6.97 -1.47 -15.14
C ILE A 189 -8.49 -1.41 -15.01
N VAL A 190 -9.06 -2.29 -14.18
CA VAL A 190 -10.46 -2.16 -13.76
C VAL A 190 -10.49 -1.02 -12.77
N ILE A 191 -10.45 0.19 -13.33
CA ILE A 191 -10.76 1.40 -12.61
C ILE A 191 -12.26 1.29 -12.33
N TYR A 192 -12.61 0.94 -11.10
CA TYR A 192 -13.98 1.02 -10.64
C TYR A 192 -14.34 2.50 -10.58
N ASP A 193 -14.95 2.97 -11.66
CA ASP A 193 -15.57 4.28 -11.68
C ASP A 193 -16.84 4.18 -10.85
N SER A 194 -16.71 4.38 -9.53
CA SER A 194 -17.85 4.45 -8.63
C SER A 194 -18.55 5.81 -8.79
N GLU A 195 -18.81 6.25 -10.03
CA GLU A 195 -19.67 7.41 -10.29
C GLU A 195 -21.04 7.27 -9.60
N TYR A 196 -21.45 6.04 -9.29
CA TYR A 196 -22.66 5.74 -8.52
C TYR A 196 -22.57 5.98 -7.00
N ASP A 197 -21.39 6.20 -6.42
CA ASP A 197 -21.23 6.49 -4.98
C ASP A 197 -21.04 7.97 -4.66
N CYS A 198 -20.88 8.84 -5.67
CA CYS A 198 -20.77 10.29 -5.44
C CYS A 198 -22.12 10.93 -5.07
N GLU A 199 -23.25 10.32 -5.41
CA GLU A 199 -24.59 10.85 -5.12
C GLU A 199 -25.20 10.34 -3.79
N LEU A 200 -24.61 9.33 -3.15
CA LEU A 200 -25.10 8.81 -1.87
C LEU A 200 -24.32 9.46 -0.72
N GLY A 201 -24.92 10.51 -0.17
CA GLY A 201 -24.34 11.34 0.87
C GLY A 201 -23.81 10.59 2.09
N TRP A 202 -22.75 11.16 2.66
CA TRP A 202 -22.41 11.17 4.08
C TRP A 202 -22.54 9.83 4.82
N CYS A 203 -21.44 9.09 4.90
CA CYS A 203 -21.21 8.18 6.01
C CYS A 203 -20.11 8.78 6.92
N GLU A 204 -20.51 9.62 7.87
CA GLU A 204 -19.67 9.98 9.02
C GLU A 204 -19.66 8.80 10.02
N GLN A 205 -18.91 7.74 9.70
CA GLN A 205 -18.50 6.78 10.73
C GLN A 205 -16.99 6.50 10.65
N PRO A 206 -16.25 6.62 11.78
CA PRO A 206 -14.79 6.49 11.79
C PRO A 206 -14.28 5.04 11.72
N ASP A 207 -15.12 4.03 11.53
CA ASP A 207 -14.76 2.60 11.66
C ASP A 207 -15.21 1.71 10.46
N CYS A 208 -15.18 2.23 9.23
CA CYS A 208 -15.36 1.37 8.04
C CYS A 208 -14.04 0.68 7.65
N SER A 209 -13.75 -0.44 8.31
CA SER A 209 -12.82 -1.44 7.78
C SER A 209 -13.49 -2.21 6.64
N LEU A 210 -12.80 -2.29 5.50
CA LEU A 210 -13.12 -3.02 4.27
C LEU A 210 -14.09 -4.21 4.47
N GLY A 211 -15.37 -3.99 4.17
CA GLY A 211 -16.35 -5.06 4.04
C GLY A 211 -16.31 -5.65 2.63
N PHE A 212 -15.81 -6.87 2.48
CA PHE A 212 -16.14 -7.71 1.33
C PHE A 212 -17.64 -8.03 1.40
N LEU A 213 -18.41 -7.55 0.43
CA LEU A 213 -19.79 -7.98 0.18
C LEU A 213 -19.87 -8.80 -1.12
N PRO A 214 -20.88 -9.68 -1.24
CA PRO A 214 -20.80 -10.90 -2.03
C PRO A 214 -20.92 -10.64 -3.54
N THR A 215 -20.20 -11.47 -4.29
CA THR A 215 -20.24 -11.59 -5.75
C THR A 215 -21.59 -12.15 -6.19
N GLU A 216 -22.56 -11.33 -6.61
CA GLU A 216 -23.59 -11.73 -7.58
C GLU A 216 -24.03 -10.54 -8.46
N ASP A 217 -24.24 -10.87 -9.74
CA ASP A 217 -24.87 -10.13 -10.85
C ASP A 217 -24.13 -8.96 -11.54
N PHE A 218 -23.34 -9.33 -12.55
CA PHE A 218 -22.90 -8.47 -13.65
C PHE A 218 -23.97 -8.37 -14.75
N PRO A 219 -24.13 -7.20 -15.40
CA PRO A 219 -24.51 -7.15 -16.80
C PRO A 219 -23.43 -6.52 -17.68
N HIS A 220 -22.98 -7.34 -18.63
CA HIS A 220 -22.57 -7.08 -20.02
C HIS A 220 -21.61 -5.94 -20.39
N SER A 221 -20.45 -6.39 -20.87
CA SER A 221 -19.51 -5.80 -21.83
C SER A 221 -19.94 -4.52 -22.56
N VAL A 222 -19.12 -3.48 -22.45
CA VAL A 222 -19.03 -2.42 -23.47
C VAL A 222 -17.90 -2.80 -24.42
N LYS A 223 -18.25 -3.04 -25.69
CA LYS A 223 -17.27 -3.24 -26.76
C LYS A 223 -16.68 -1.89 -27.15
N ALA A 224 -15.35 -1.80 -27.18
CA ALA A 224 -14.64 -0.69 -27.80
C ALA A 224 -14.99 -0.58 -29.29
N VAL A 225 -15.36 0.63 -29.72
CA VAL A 225 -15.46 1.02 -31.13
C VAL A 225 -14.14 1.70 -31.47
N ASN A 226 -13.32 1.06 -32.30
CA ASN A 226 -12.11 1.68 -32.88
C ASN A 226 -12.51 2.61 -34.04
N PRO A 227 -11.88 3.79 -34.17
CA PRO A 227 -11.58 4.37 -35.48
C PRO A 227 -10.39 3.66 -36.15
#